data_AF-D1P2S9-F1
#
_entry.id   AF-D1P2S9-F1
#
_cell.length_a   1.000
_cell.length_b   1.000
_cell.length_c   1.000
_cell.angle_alpha   90.00
_cell.angle_beta   90.00
_cell.angle_gamma   90.00
#
_symmetry.space_group_name_H-M   'P 1'
#
loop_
_entity.id
_entity.type
_entity.pdbx_description
1 polymer ?
#
loop_
_entity_poly.entity_id
_entity_poly.type
_entity_poly.pdbx_seq_one_letter_code
_entity_poly.pdbx_strand_id
1 'polypeptide(L)' 'MPVIASGQALETHTHSITVGSLITVTGFISTHQGRNGVSKLVLHAEQIDLIDSGD' A
#
# COMPACT_ATOMS: atom_id res chain seq x y z
N MET A 1 -3.64 7.57 4.78
CA MET A 1 -4.18 7.17 3.46
C MET A 1 -4.14 5.66 3.37
N PRO A 2 -5.24 4.96 3.08
CA PRO A 2 -5.25 3.51 2.88
C PRO A 2 -4.47 3.12 1.61
N VAL A 3 -3.71 2.04 1.71
CA VAL A 3 -2.99 1.41 0.60
C VAL A 3 -3.53 0.00 0.45
N ILE A 4 -3.83 -0.42 -0.78
CA ILE A 4 -4.28 -1.77 -1.10
C ILE A 4 -3.22 -2.42 -2.00
N ALA A 5 -2.60 -3.48 -1.50
CA ALA A 5 -1.83 -4.40 -2.32
C ALA A 5 -2.73 -5.55 -2.76
N SER A 6 -2.73 -5.90 -4.05
CA SER A 6 -3.59 -6.96 -4.59
C SER A 6 -2.86 -7.74 -5.67
N GLY A 7 -3.15 -9.04 -5.76
CA GLY A 7 -2.46 -9.96 -6.66
C GLY A 7 -1.23 -10.60 -6.02
N GLN A 8 -0.92 -11.82 -6.47
CA GLN A 8 0.10 -12.68 -5.87
C GLN A 8 1.51 -12.08 -5.93
N ALA A 9 1.81 -11.27 -6.96
CA ALA A 9 3.11 -10.62 -7.09
C ALA A 9 3.47 -9.73 -5.90
N LEU A 10 2.48 -9.05 -5.31
CA LEU A 10 2.65 -8.15 -4.16
C LEU A 10 2.51 -8.88 -2.81
N GLU A 11 1.99 -10.11 -2.81
CA GLU A 11 1.81 -10.91 -1.60
C GLU A 11 3.16 -11.21 -0.95
N THR A 12 4.15 -11.64 -1.73
CA THR A 12 5.52 -11.89 -1.25
C THR A 12 6.18 -10.64 -0.67
N HIS A 13 5.92 -9.45 -1.23
CA HIS A 13 6.49 -8.19 -0.75
C HIS A 13 5.82 -7.68 0.53
N THR A 14 4.56 -8.02 0.78
CA THR A 14 3.83 -7.57 1.97
C THR A 14 4.13 -8.42 3.21
N HIS A 15 4.64 -9.65 3.05
CA HIS A 15 4.99 -10.54 4.17
C HIS A 15 6.07 -9.97 5.11
N SER A 16 6.96 -9.13 4.62
CA SER A 16 8.04 -8.50 5.39
C SER A 16 7.68 -7.12 5.95
N ILE A 17 6.50 -6.59 5.60
CA ILE A 17 6.05 -5.28 6.06
C ILE A 17 5.36 -5.42 7.41
N THR A 18 5.86 -4.70 8.40
CA THR A 18 5.30 -4.66 9.74
C THR A 18 5.04 -3.23 10.18
N VAL A 19 4.36 -3.05 11.31
CA VAL A 19 4.14 -1.72 11.86
C VAL A 19 5.48 -1.06 12.16
N GLY A 20 5.71 0.11 11.57
CA GLY A 20 6.97 0.85 11.69
C GLY A 20 7.94 0.65 10.51
N SER A 21 7.66 -0.26 9.58
CA SER A 21 8.45 -0.40 8.35
C SER A 21 8.44 0.89 7.52
N LEU A 22 9.62 1.35 7.13
CA LEU A 22 9.78 2.44 6.17
C LEU A 22 9.75 1.86 4.76
N ILE A 23 8.78 2.28 3.96
CA ILE A 23 8.57 1.76 2.61
C ILE A 23 8.26 2.89 1.62
N THR A 24 8.61 2.65 0.35
CA THR A 24 8.09 3.41 -0.79
C THR A 24 7.02 2.58 -1.48
N VAL A 25 5.88 3.21 -1.77
CA VAL A 25 4.78 2.57 -2.49
C VAL A 25 4.48 3.34 -3.76
N THR A 26 4.51 2.64 -4.89
CA THR A 26 4.19 3.19 -6.21
C THR A 26 2.94 2.51 -6.75
N GLY A 27 2.09 3.29 -7.41
CA GLY A 27 0.87 2.78 -8.05
C GLY A 27 -0.08 3.92 -8.42
N PHE A 28 -1.38 3.63 -8.45
CA PHE A 28 -2.40 4.60 -8.88
C PHE A 28 -3.39 4.94 -7.77
N ILE A 29 -3.92 6.16 -7.83
CA ILE A 29 -4.92 6.65 -6.88
C ILE A 29 -6.33 6.34 -7.39
N SER A 30 -7.16 5.82 -6.49
CA SER A 30 -8.59 5.59 -6.70
C SER A 30 -9.39 6.16 -5.53
N THR A 31 -10.70 6.27 -5.70
CA THR A 31 -11.62 6.67 -4.62
C THR A 31 -12.64 5.56 -4.36
N HIS A 32 -12.76 5.13 -3.11
CA HIS A 32 -13.78 4.18 -2.69
C HIS A 32 -14.83 4.88 -1.85
N GLN A 33 -16.10 4.71 -2.19
CA GLN A 33 -17.19 5.22 -1.38
C GLN A 33 -17.40 4.30 -0.18
N GLY A 34 -17.26 4.85 1.03
CA GLY A 34 -17.58 4.13 2.26
C GLY A 34 -19.09 3.92 2.40
N ARG A 35 -19.49 2.99 3.27
CA ARG A 35 -20.91 2.74 3.60
C ARG A 35 -21.63 3.98 4.16
N ASN A 36 -20.88 4.95 4.68
CA ASN A 36 -21.39 6.24 5.16
C ASN A 36 -21.51 7.30 4.04
N GLY A 37 -21.32 6.93 2.77
CA GLY A 37 -21.39 7.84 1.63
C GLY A 37 -20.14 8.69 1.40
N VAL A 38 -19.16 8.66 2.31
CA VAL A 38 -17.92 9.44 2.22
C VAL A 38 -16.91 8.72 1.33
N SER A 39 -16.46 9.41 0.27
CA SER A 39 -15.38 8.92 -0.59
C SER A 39 -14.03 9.00 0.13
N LYS A 40 -13.29 7.90 0.12
CA LYS A 40 -11.93 7.80 0.65
C LYS A 40 -10.95 7.65 -0.50
N LEU A 41 -9.87 8.41 -0.45
CA LEU A 41 -8.76 8.27 -1.36
C LEU A 41 -7.94 7.02 -0.98
N VAL A 42 -7.65 6.17 -1.96
CA VAL A 42 -6.98 4.88 -1.81
C VAL A 42 -5.83 4.82 -2.81
N LEU A 43 -4.66 4.35 -2.37
CA LEU A 43 -3.56 4.01 -3.25
C LEU A 43 -3.60 2.51 -3.54
N HIS A 44 -3.77 2.13 -4.80
CA HIS A 44 -3.56 0.75 -5.22
C HIS A 44 -2.08 0.56 -5.54
N ALA A 45 -1.40 -0.27 -4.77
CA ALA A 45 0.01 -0.54 -4.94
C ALA A 45 0.23 -1.42 -6.17
N GLU A 46 1.19 -1.03 -7.00
CA GLU A 46 1.75 -1.80 -8.11
C GLU A 46 3.16 -2.29 -7.76
N GLN A 47 3.92 -1.48 -7.02
CA GLN A 47 5.26 -1.80 -6.51
C GLN A 47 5.42 -1.32 -5.07
N ILE A 48 6.11 -2.11 -4.25
CA ILE A 48 6.44 -1.77 -2.87
C ILE A 48 7.91 -2.07 -2.61
N ASP A 49 8.66 -1.06 -2.21
CA ASP A 49 10.08 -1.16 -1.91
C ASP A 49 10.33 -0.88 -0.42
N LEU A 50 11.06 -1.78 0.24
CA LEU A 50 11.55 -1.56 1.61
C LEU A 50 12.69 -0.56 1.56
N ILE A 51 12.60 0.51 2.34
CA ILE A 51 13.72 1.42 2.53
C ILE A 51 14.54 0.83 3.67
N ASP A 52 15.56 0.06 3.32
CA ASP A 52 16.54 -0.35 4.30
C ASP A 52 17.34 0.88 4.73
N SER A 53 17.22 1.22 6.01
CA SER A 53 18.02 2.27 6.62
C SER A 53 19.35 1.63 7.02
N GLY A 54 20.11 1.18 6.03
CA GLY A 54 21.43 0.60 6.25
C GLY A 54 22.32 1.64 6.91
N ASP A 55 22.67 1.38 8.17
CA ASP A 55 23.86 1.88 8.85
C ASP A 55 24.99 0.85 8.66
#